data_AF-A0A2E9VLA8-F1
#
_entry.id   AF-A0A2E9VLA8-F1
#
_cell.length_a   1.000
_cell.length_b   1.000
_cell.length_c   1.000
_cell.angle_alpha   90.00
_cell.angle_beta   90.00
_cell.angle_gamma   90.00
#
_symmetry.space_group_name_H-M   'P 1'
#
loop_
_entity.id
_entity.type
_entity.pdbx_description
1 polymer ?
#
loop_
_entity_poly.entity_id
_entity_poly.type
_entity_poly.pdbx_seq_one_letter_code
_entity_poly.pdbx_strand_id
1 'polypeptide(L)'
;MRHIICFLVAILGFSLFQWPAQAETVRNLNELKSQMTQLGKPALVIAGADWCVYCREMSQELATSPELQPLQKDFAILKIDVDTPVWDIAKRVFEFDGTGVPAVFIFRADGEKLYSASGKPSDMEGFLKRYRDKSGRILTTTEARDLSRDLTKIQGLLKKDDLAGAIEIAMPYEFKDCYAQTATAMMDVKSQIDVLVTDQIAKLDEKLKQTPVEFVAVVELVQMKQTCQSSRELLAKIQSVEENFGAEAANQKLVAQAEQLLSADQLREDRKRGEAAAIYEELIKQYPETAVAALAQERLGNRESTPAKSSMPEKTESGDSKKAAAYLRLAKQLLEIKSPKANEYLQKTIDEAPESEAAQEARLLLK
;
A
#
# COMPACT_ATOMS: atom_id res chain seq x y z
N MET A 1 8.95 -15.85 81.85
CA MET A 1 7.73 -16.67 82.01
C MET A 1 6.80 -16.33 80.86
N ARG A 2 6.52 -17.28 79.94
CA ARG A 2 5.31 -17.43 79.08
C ARG A 2 4.91 -16.23 78.18
N HIS A 3 4.56 -16.32 76.91
CA HIS A 3 4.31 -17.40 75.94
C HIS A 3 4.25 -16.77 74.53
N ILE A 4 4.64 -17.56 73.54
CA ILE A 4 4.39 -17.41 72.10
C ILE A 4 2.87 -17.45 71.83
N ILE A 5 2.34 -16.63 70.91
CA ILE A 5 1.21 -16.96 70.03
C ILE A 5 1.39 -16.23 68.68
N CYS A 6 1.50 -17.03 67.63
CA CYS A 6 1.40 -16.68 66.22
C CYS A 6 0.02 -16.13 65.87
N PHE A 7 -0.05 -15.15 64.97
CA PHE A 7 -1.20 -15.04 64.05
C PHE A 7 -0.69 -14.79 62.62
N LEU A 8 -0.53 -15.92 61.92
CA LEU A 8 -0.71 -16.04 60.48
C LEU A 8 -2.15 -15.63 60.15
N VAL A 9 -2.34 -14.51 59.47
CA VAL A 9 -3.58 -14.25 58.74
C VAL A 9 -3.27 -14.43 57.26
N ALA A 10 -3.87 -15.50 56.74
CA ALA A 10 -3.83 -15.91 55.36
C ALA A 10 -4.28 -14.78 54.43
N ILE A 11 -3.41 -14.42 53.50
CA ILE A 11 -3.77 -13.68 52.29
C ILE A 11 -4.70 -14.61 51.50
N LEU A 12 -6.00 -14.33 51.58
CA LEU A 12 -7.01 -14.94 50.72
C LEU A 12 -6.62 -14.66 49.27
N GLY A 13 -6.45 -15.77 48.55
CA GLY A 13 -6.00 -15.79 47.17
C GLY A 13 -6.84 -14.89 46.29
N PHE A 14 -6.17 -13.89 45.71
CA PHE A 14 -6.58 -13.31 44.44
C PHE A 14 -6.51 -14.46 43.42
N SER A 15 -7.65 -15.10 43.15
CA SER A 15 -7.78 -16.01 42.04
C SER A 15 -7.56 -15.21 40.77
N LEU A 16 -6.31 -15.14 40.32
CA LEU A 16 -5.96 -14.87 38.93
C LEU A 16 -6.55 -16.02 38.12
N PHE A 17 -7.82 -15.88 37.76
CA PHE A 17 -8.49 -16.80 36.86
C PHE A 17 -7.90 -16.59 35.48
N GLN A 18 -6.91 -17.42 35.13
CA GLN A 18 -6.37 -17.47 33.78
C GLN A 18 -7.40 -18.13 32.88
N TRP A 19 -8.20 -17.30 32.22
CA TRP A 19 -9.03 -17.71 31.09
C TRP A 19 -8.10 -18.30 30.00
N PRO A 20 -8.36 -19.50 29.47
CA PRO A 20 -7.50 -20.06 28.42
C PRO A 20 -7.51 -19.14 27.19
N ALA A 21 -6.35 -18.54 26.96
CA ALA A 21 -6.05 -17.56 25.93
C ALA A 21 -5.79 -18.23 24.57
N GLN A 22 -6.80 -18.88 23.99
CA GLN A 22 -6.62 -19.53 22.68
C GLN A 22 -7.33 -18.82 21.51
N ALA A 23 -8.16 -17.82 21.78
CA ALA A 23 -8.59 -16.84 20.78
C ALA A 23 -8.04 -15.45 21.16
N GLU A 24 -7.43 -14.74 20.19
CA GLU A 24 -7.02 -13.34 20.34
C GLU A 24 -8.26 -12.48 20.58
N THR A 25 -8.67 -12.37 21.84
CA THR A 25 -9.75 -11.49 22.27
C THR A 25 -9.19 -10.08 22.33
N VAL A 26 -9.81 -9.15 21.60
CA VAL A 26 -9.43 -7.74 21.63
C VAL A 26 -9.92 -7.08 22.92
N ARG A 27 -9.18 -6.08 23.42
CA ARG A 27 -9.45 -5.45 24.71
C ARG A 27 -10.39 -4.25 24.61
N ASN A 28 -10.49 -3.64 23.45
CA ASN A 28 -11.29 -2.43 23.23
C ASN A 28 -11.70 -2.27 21.76
N LEU A 29 -12.55 -1.28 21.49
CA LEU A 29 -13.09 -0.99 20.16
C LEU A 29 -12.01 -0.56 19.14
N ASN A 30 -10.93 0.08 19.57
CA ASN A 30 -9.86 0.49 18.65
C ASN A 30 -9.06 -0.72 18.16
N GLU A 31 -8.74 -1.64 19.07
CA GLU A 31 -8.09 -2.90 18.72
C GLU A 31 -9.00 -3.78 17.86
N LEU A 32 -10.30 -3.83 18.18
CA LEU A 32 -11.31 -4.50 17.34
C LEU A 32 -11.27 -3.95 15.92
N LYS A 33 -11.41 -2.63 15.79
CA LYS A 33 -11.41 -1.95 14.49
C LYS A 33 -10.12 -2.22 13.73
N SER A 34 -8.97 -2.14 14.40
CA SER A 34 -7.67 -2.42 13.77
C SER A 34 -7.60 -3.84 13.22
N GLN A 35 -8.03 -4.85 13.98
CA GLN A 35 -8.00 -6.24 13.51
C GLN A 35 -8.98 -6.47 12.36
N MET A 36 -10.16 -5.88 12.43
CA MET A 36 -11.16 -5.94 11.37
C MET A 36 -10.61 -5.35 10.07
N THR A 37 -10.12 -4.11 10.12
CA THR A 37 -9.76 -3.36 8.92
C THR A 37 -8.43 -3.79 8.31
N GLN A 38 -7.48 -4.29 9.11
CA GLN A 38 -6.16 -4.68 8.60
C GLN A 38 -6.25 -5.85 7.61
N LEU A 39 -7.09 -6.84 7.91
CA LEU A 39 -7.18 -8.09 7.14
C LEU A 39 -8.56 -8.31 6.52
N GLY A 40 -9.55 -7.45 6.79
CA GLY A 40 -10.91 -7.67 6.32
C GLY A 40 -11.67 -8.73 7.15
N LYS A 41 -11.24 -8.96 8.39
CA LYS A 41 -11.89 -9.93 9.28
C LYS A 41 -13.23 -9.39 9.79
N PRO A 42 -14.31 -10.19 9.82
CA PRO A 42 -15.48 -9.82 10.59
C PRO A 42 -15.20 -9.77 12.09
N ALA A 43 -15.95 -8.95 12.80
CA ALA A 43 -16.01 -8.97 14.25
C ALA A 43 -17.11 -9.89 14.76
N LEU A 44 -16.78 -10.70 15.75
CA LEU A 44 -17.74 -11.37 16.63
C LEU A 44 -17.74 -10.64 17.96
N VAL A 45 -18.81 -9.89 18.24
CA VAL A 45 -18.97 -9.18 19.52
C VAL A 45 -19.96 -9.94 20.39
N ILE A 46 -19.56 -10.25 21.61
CA ILE A 46 -20.37 -11.00 22.58
C ILE A 46 -20.47 -10.15 23.85
N ALA A 47 -21.65 -9.63 24.15
CA ALA A 47 -21.93 -9.01 25.43
C ALA A 47 -22.56 -10.03 26.38
N GLY A 48 -21.96 -10.24 27.55
CA GLY A 48 -22.44 -11.19 28.55
C GLY A 48 -21.88 -10.89 29.93
N ALA A 49 -22.13 -11.80 30.88
CA ALA A 49 -21.61 -11.70 32.24
C ALA A 49 -21.31 -13.09 32.80
N ASP A 50 -20.52 -13.15 33.88
CA ASP A 50 -20.11 -14.41 34.49
C ASP A 50 -21.26 -15.19 35.13
N TRP A 51 -22.32 -14.51 35.58
CA TRP A 51 -23.51 -15.16 36.14
C TRP A 51 -24.35 -15.86 35.06
N CYS A 52 -24.20 -15.50 33.79
CA CYS A 52 -24.98 -16.03 32.67
C CYS A 52 -24.46 -17.40 32.20
N VAL A 53 -25.27 -18.44 32.40
CA VAL A 53 -24.95 -19.84 32.02
C VAL A 53 -24.64 -19.94 30.53
N TYR A 54 -25.52 -19.43 29.67
CA TYR A 54 -25.35 -19.49 28.21
C TYR A 54 -24.12 -18.72 27.70
N CYS A 55 -23.72 -17.66 28.40
CA CYS A 55 -22.53 -16.87 28.09
C CYS A 55 -21.25 -17.68 28.36
N ARG A 56 -21.22 -18.42 29.47
CA ARG A 56 -20.13 -19.34 29.80
C ARG A 56 -20.07 -20.52 28.84
N GLU A 57 -21.21 -21.13 28.53
CA GLU A 57 -21.29 -22.24 27.57
C GLU A 57 -20.80 -21.83 26.17
N MET A 58 -21.21 -20.65 25.68
CA MET A 58 -20.75 -20.13 24.38
C MET A 58 -19.23 -19.88 24.39
N SER A 59 -18.72 -19.26 25.46
CA SER A 59 -17.28 -18.98 25.59
C SER A 59 -16.45 -20.25 25.70
N GLN A 60 -16.95 -21.27 26.41
CA GLN A 60 -16.29 -22.56 26.53
C GLN A 60 -16.28 -23.29 25.18
N GLU A 61 -17.41 -23.33 24.49
CA GLU A 61 -17.51 -23.97 23.17
C GLU A 61 -16.53 -23.34 22.17
N LEU A 62 -16.47 -22.01 22.09
CA LEU A 62 -15.45 -21.31 21.31
C LEU A 62 -14.04 -21.72 21.78
N ALA A 63 -13.74 -21.69 23.07
CA ALA A 63 -12.40 -22.01 23.55
C ALA A 63 -11.96 -23.47 23.31
N THR A 64 -12.88 -24.44 23.34
CA THR A 64 -12.51 -25.87 23.41
C THR A 64 -12.90 -26.71 22.21
N SER A 65 -13.88 -26.29 21.38
CA SER A 65 -14.30 -27.07 20.21
C SER A 65 -13.20 -27.05 19.13
N PRO A 66 -12.65 -28.22 18.73
CA PRO A 66 -11.68 -28.29 17.65
C PRO A 66 -12.23 -27.81 16.31
N GLU A 67 -13.54 -27.98 16.07
CA GLU A 67 -14.18 -27.53 14.83
C GLU A 67 -14.26 -26.00 14.74
N LEU A 68 -14.40 -25.30 15.86
CA LEU A 68 -14.50 -23.84 15.90
C LEU A 68 -13.15 -23.13 15.93
N GLN A 69 -12.07 -23.80 16.31
CA GLN A 69 -10.73 -23.19 16.43
C GLN A 69 -10.23 -22.54 15.13
N PRO A 70 -10.33 -23.18 13.95
CA PRO A 70 -9.96 -22.54 12.69
C PRO A 70 -10.86 -21.34 12.38
N LEU A 71 -12.17 -21.47 12.58
CA LEU A 71 -13.14 -20.42 12.27
C LEU A 71 -12.93 -19.18 13.15
N GLN A 72 -12.61 -19.34 14.43
CA GLN A 72 -12.37 -18.21 15.33
C GLN A 72 -11.22 -17.31 14.89
N LYS A 73 -10.19 -17.87 14.24
CA LYS A 73 -9.05 -17.09 13.74
C LYS A 73 -9.45 -16.15 12.61
N ASP A 74 -10.57 -16.43 11.93
CA ASP A 74 -11.13 -15.58 10.88
C ASP A 74 -11.93 -14.40 11.46
N PHE A 75 -12.22 -14.39 12.78
CA PHE A 75 -12.95 -13.30 13.44
C PHE A 75 -12.05 -12.51 14.38
N ALA A 76 -12.31 -11.20 14.47
CA ALA A 76 -11.85 -10.38 15.58
C ALA A 76 -12.89 -10.47 16.72
N ILE A 77 -12.53 -11.07 17.85
CA ILE A 77 -13.50 -11.35 18.92
C ILE A 77 -13.42 -10.29 20.01
N LEU A 78 -14.53 -9.60 20.28
CA LEU A 78 -14.66 -8.67 21.40
C LEU A 78 -15.68 -9.21 22.40
N LYS A 79 -15.28 -9.27 23.67
CA LYS A 79 -16.19 -9.57 24.78
C LYS A 79 -16.49 -8.28 25.54
N ILE A 80 -17.76 -8.05 25.84
CA ILE A 80 -18.23 -6.90 26.61
C ILE A 80 -18.94 -7.41 27.86
N ASP A 81 -18.51 -6.92 29.02
CA ASP A 81 -19.20 -7.22 30.28
C ASP A 81 -20.43 -6.31 30.42
N VAL A 82 -21.60 -6.93 30.54
CA VAL A 82 -22.89 -6.21 30.68
C VAL A 82 -23.05 -5.50 32.02
N ASP A 83 -22.25 -5.86 33.02
CA ASP A 83 -22.25 -5.23 34.34
C ASP A 83 -21.39 -3.95 34.36
N THR A 84 -20.83 -3.55 33.21
CA THR A 84 -20.00 -2.35 33.07
C THR A 84 -20.70 -1.23 32.28
N PRO A 85 -20.35 0.06 32.52
CA PRO A 85 -20.91 1.18 31.75
C PRO A 85 -20.63 1.13 30.24
N VAL A 86 -19.63 0.34 29.82
CA VAL A 86 -19.31 0.11 28.41
C VAL A 86 -20.49 -0.51 27.67
N TRP A 87 -21.28 -1.36 28.33
CA TRP A 87 -22.44 -2.01 27.71
C TRP A 87 -23.54 -1.03 27.32
N ASP A 88 -23.83 -0.01 28.13
CA ASP A 88 -24.82 1.01 27.77
C ASP A 88 -24.40 1.82 26.55
N ILE A 89 -23.11 2.09 26.41
CA ILE A 89 -22.55 2.74 25.22
C ILE A 89 -22.67 1.79 24.04
N ALA A 90 -22.25 0.52 24.19
CA ALA A 90 -22.29 -0.49 23.15
C ALA A 90 -23.72 -0.74 22.63
N LYS A 91 -24.73 -0.85 23.49
CA LYS A 91 -26.14 -0.98 23.08
C LYS A 91 -26.60 0.15 22.17
N ARG A 92 -26.22 1.41 22.49
CA ARG A 92 -26.56 2.57 21.67
C ARG A 92 -25.81 2.56 20.34
N VAL A 93 -24.49 2.33 20.37
CA VAL A 93 -23.63 2.33 19.18
C VAL A 93 -23.99 1.19 18.22
N PHE A 94 -24.31 0.01 18.76
CA PHE A 94 -24.68 -1.17 17.98
C PHE A 94 -26.17 -1.20 17.63
N GLU A 95 -26.95 -0.21 18.10
CA GLU A 95 -28.40 -0.13 17.91
C GLU A 95 -29.08 -1.45 18.31
N PHE A 96 -28.87 -1.85 19.55
CA PHE A 96 -29.41 -3.09 20.12
C PHE A 96 -30.60 -2.80 21.03
N ASP A 97 -31.74 -3.41 20.71
CA ASP A 97 -33.01 -3.31 21.43
C ASP A 97 -33.36 -4.59 22.24
N GLY A 98 -32.54 -5.63 22.13
CA GLY A 98 -32.72 -6.88 22.87
C GLY A 98 -32.45 -6.75 24.36
N THR A 99 -33.11 -7.60 25.16
CA THR A 99 -33.02 -7.57 26.63
C THR A 99 -32.24 -8.74 27.23
N GLY A 100 -31.86 -9.74 26.43
CA GLY A 100 -31.23 -10.97 26.90
C GLY A 100 -29.72 -11.04 26.64
N VAL A 101 -29.02 -11.83 27.47
CA VAL A 101 -27.62 -12.18 27.32
C VAL A 101 -27.43 -13.69 27.04
N PRO A 102 -26.41 -14.10 26.27
CA PRO A 102 -25.44 -13.23 25.59
C PRO A 102 -26.11 -12.42 24.47
N ALA A 103 -25.74 -11.15 24.29
CA ALA A 103 -26.08 -10.39 23.09
C ALA A 103 -24.95 -10.56 22.08
N VAL A 104 -25.28 -11.07 20.89
CA VAL A 104 -24.32 -11.50 19.88
C VAL A 104 -24.46 -10.64 18.63
N PHE A 105 -23.34 -10.12 18.16
CA PHE A 105 -23.27 -9.29 16.96
C PHE A 105 -22.21 -9.80 15.99
N ILE A 106 -22.49 -9.63 14.71
CA ILE A 106 -21.52 -9.79 13.64
C ILE A 106 -21.41 -8.47 12.90
N PHE A 107 -20.20 -7.94 12.81
CA PHE A 107 -19.90 -6.81 11.94
C PHE A 107 -18.92 -7.23 10.86
N ARG A 108 -19.16 -6.82 9.62
CA ARG A 108 -18.17 -6.91 8.54
C ARG A 108 -17.07 -5.86 8.75
N ALA A 109 -15.92 -6.03 8.10
CA ALA A 109 -14.76 -5.17 8.33
C ALA A 109 -14.95 -3.68 7.97
N ASP A 110 -15.92 -3.37 7.10
CA ASP A 110 -16.36 -2.01 6.78
C ASP A 110 -17.35 -1.41 7.81
N GLY A 111 -17.77 -2.20 8.80
CA GLY A 111 -18.69 -1.81 9.86
C GLY A 111 -20.14 -2.22 9.61
N GLU A 112 -20.48 -2.88 8.50
CA GLU A 112 -21.85 -3.34 8.28
C GLU A 112 -22.26 -4.37 9.34
N LYS A 113 -23.35 -4.11 10.06
CA LYS A 113 -23.94 -5.05 11.03
C LYS A 113 -24.68 -6.16 10.29
N LEU A 114 -24.07 -7.34 10.19
CA LEU A 114 -24.63 -8.51 9.51
C LEU A 114 -25.59 -9.30 10.41
N TYR A 115 -25.42 -9.20 11.73
CA TYR A 115 -26.24 -9.91 12.72
C TYR A 115 -26.31 -9.18 14.05
N SER A 116 -27.45 -9.31 14.73
CA SER A 116 -27.71 -8.78 16.07
C SER A 116 -28.87 -9.55 16.72
N ALA A 117 -28.62 -10.26 17.82
CA ALA A 117 -29.68 -10.91 18.60
C ALA A 117 -29.24 -11.23 20.04
N SER A 118 -30.22 -11.46 20.91
CA SER A 118 -29.99 -12.11 22.21
C SER A 118 -29.99 -13.63 22.07
N GLY A 119 -29.19 -14.30 22.92
CA GLY A 119 -29.09 -15.74 23.01
C GLY A 119 -27.87 -16.31 22.31
N LYS A 120 -27.42 -17.46 22.81
CA LYS A 120 -26.35 -18.24 22.18
C LYS A 120 -26.91 -18.90 20.90
N PRO A 121 -26.24 -18.78 19.74
CA PRO A 121 -26.60 -19.55 18.54
C PRO A 121 -26.60 -21.06 18.83
N SER A 122 -27.67 -21.75 18.42
CA SER A 122 -27.80 -23.20 18.66
C SER A 122 -26.82 -24.05 17.85
N ASP A 123 -26.40 -23.56 16.68
CA ASP A 123 -25.39 -24.13 15.81
C ASP A 123 -24.28 -23.10 15.61
N MET A 124 -23.26 -23.14 16.48
CA MET A 124 -22.15 -22.20 16.46
C MET A 124 -21.28 -22.32 15.20
N GLU A 125 -21.05 -23.55 14.71
CA GLU A 125 -20.22 -23.78 13.53
C GLU A 125 -20.88 -23.22 12.27
N GLY A 126 -22.14 -23.58 12.01
CA GLY A 126 -22.90 -23.07 10.88
C GLY A 126 -23.14 -21.56 10.97
N PHE A 127 -23.28 -21.02 12.18
CA PHE A 127 -23.34 -19.57 12.42
C PHE A 127 -22.04 -18.87 11.98
N LEU A 128 -20.88 -19.30 12.48
CA LEU A 128 -19.60 -18.68 12.12
C LEU A 128 -19.28 -18.82 10.63
N LYS A 129 -19.51 -20.00 10.03
CA LYS A 129 -19.29 -20.20 8.58
C LYS A 129 -20.14 -19.25 7.74
N ARG A 130 -21.44 -19.17 8.02
CA ARG A 130 -22.38 -18.30 7.31
C ARG A 130 -21.92 -16.84 7.32
N TYR A 131 -21.47 -16.36 8.47
CA TYR A 131 -21.10 -14.96 8.62
C TYR A 131 -19.68 -14.66 8.15
N ARG A 132 -18.75 -15.62 8.22
CA ARG A 132 -17.46 -15.53 7.53
C ARG A 132 -17.69 -15.36 6.03
N ASP A 133 -18.52 -16.21 5.43
CA ASP A 133 -18.76 -16.20 3.97
C ASP A 133 -19.46 -14.91 3.52
N LYS A 134 -20.39 -14.38 4.31
CA LYS A 134 -21.03 -13.07 4.06
C LYS A 134 -20.10 -11.86 4.27
N SER A 135 -19.00 -12.04 4.98
CA SER A 135 -18.07 -10.95 5.31
C SER A 135 -17.02 -10.73 4.23
N GLY A 136 -17.00 -11.56 3.18
CA GLY A 136 -16.09 -11.42 2.06
C GLY A 136 -14.72 -12.05 2.31
N ARG A 137 -13.79 -11.75 1.42
CA ARG A 137 -12.42 -12.28 1.44
C ARG A 137 -11.60 -11.62 2.56
N ILE A 138 -10.97 -12.46 3.36
CA ILE A 138 -9.98 -12.09 4.36
C ILE A 138 -8.58 -12.15 3.73
N LEU A 139 -7.78 -11.12 3.91
CA LEU A 139 -6.38 -11.07 3.48
C LEU A 139 -5.50 -11.84 4.46
N THR A 140 -4.47 -12.48 3.93
CA THR A 140 -3.32 -12.92 4.72
C THR A 140 -2.47 -11.71 5.14
N THR A 141 -1.69 -11.89 6.21
CA THR A 141 -0.74 -10.86 6.67
C THR A 141 0.27 -10.46 5.59
N THR A 142 0.65 -11.39 4.72
CA THR A 142 1.58 -11.12 3.62
C THR A 142 0.91 -10.29 2.52
N GLU A 143 -0.29 -10.66 2.08
CA GLU A 143 -1.06 -9.87 1.10
C GLU A 143 -1.30 -8.44 1.61
N ALA A 144 -1.74 -8.27 2.86
CA ALA A 144 -1.98 -6.94 3.42
C ALA A 144 -0.71 -6.08 3.46
N ARG A 145 0.46 -6.69 3.75
CA ARG A 145 1.76 -6.02 3.76
C ARG A 145 2.19 -5.62 2.35
N ASP A 146 2.13 -6.55 1.41
CA ASP A 146 2.52 -6.30 0.02
C ASP A 146 1.64 -5.21 -0.59
N LEU A 147 0.34 -5.26 -0.32
CA LEU A 147 -0.61 -4.25 -0.75
C LEU A 147 -0.30 -2.86 -0.18
N SER A 148 0.03 -2.78 1.12
CA SER A 148 0.41 -1.51 1.75
C SER A 148 1.70 -0.92 1.14
N ARG A 149 2.69 -1.78 0.86
CA ARG A 149 3.93 -1.37 0.19
C ARG A 149 3.63 -0.82 -1.20
N ASP A 150 2.81 -1.54 -1.97
CA ASP A 150 2.55 -1.19 -3.36
C ASP A 150 1.65 0.06 -3.47
N LEU A 151 0.70 0.25 -2.55
CA LEU A 151 -0.02 1.53 -2.40
C LEU A 151 0.92 2.71 -2.18
N THR A 152 1.92 2.55 -1.31
CA THR A 152 2.91 3.60 -1.05
C THR A 152 3.73 3.92 -2.30
N LYS A 153 4.10 2.89 -3.07
CA LYS A 153 4.80 3.07 -4.35
C LYS A 153 3.92 3.78 -5.36
N ILE A 154 2.68 3.35 -5.55
CA ILE A 154 1.73 3.97 -6.49
C ILE A 154 1.54 5.45 -6.15
N GLN A 155 1.31 5.79 -4.88
CA GLN A 155 1.21 7.19 -4.47
C GLN A 155 2.48 7.99 -4.79
N GLY A 156 3.66 7.37 -4.67
CA GLY A 156 4.94 7.99 -5.07
C GLY A 156 5.07 8.19 -6.58
N LEU A 157 4.52 7.27 -7.39
CA LEU A 157 4.52 7.35 -8.85
C LEU A 157 3.53 8.41 -9.34
N LEU A 158 2.31 8.42 -8.80
CA LEU A 158 1.29 9.43 -9.10
C LEU A 158 1.77 10.85 -8.77
N LYS A 159 2.53 11.03 -7.67
CA LYS A 159 3.15 12.34 -7.34
C LYS A 159 4.22 12.81 -8.31
N LYS A 160 4.77 11.90 -9.11
CA LYS A 160 5.79 12.19 -10.13
C LYS A 160 5.19 12.21 -11.54
N ASP A 161 3.87 12.16 -11.65
CA ASP A 161 3.13 12.01 -12.91
C ASP A 161 3.51 10.74 -13.71
N ASP A 162 4.04 9.72 -13.04
CA ASP A 162 4.34 8.41 -13.64
C ASP A 162 3.11 7.51 -13.61
N LEU A 163 2.22 7.74 -14.58
CA LEU A 163 0.98 6.96 -14.73
C LEU A 163 1.25 5.52 -15.20
N ALA A 164 2.25 5.30 -16.06
CA ALA A 164 2.57 3.98 -16.57
C ALA A 164 2.98 3.03 -15.44
N GLY A 165 3.91 3.44 -14.58
CA GLY A 165 4.29 2.65 -13.42
C GLY A 165 3.14 2.47 -12.42
N ALA A 166 2.28 3.48 -12.25
CA ALA A 166 1.12 3.36 -11.37
C ALA A 166 0.10 2.33 -11.88
N ILE A 167 -0.19 2.32 -13.18
CA ILE A 167 -1.09 1.36 -13.84
C ILE A 167 -0.49 -0.05 -13.74
N GLU A 168 0.81 -0.21 -14.04
CA GLU A 168 1.50 -1.50 -13.99
C GLU A 168 1.36 -2.18 -12.61
N ILE A 169 1.51 -1.40 -11.53
CA ILE A 169 1.40 -1.93 -10.17
C ILE A 169 -0.07 -2.13 -9.75
N ALA A 170 -0.97 -1.19 -10.07
CA ALA A 170 -2.33 -1.17 -9.54
C ALA A 170 -3.28 -2.16 -10.24
N MET A 171 -3.16 -2.29 -11.56
CA MET A 171 -4.16 -2.98 -12.38
C MET A 171 -4.22 -4.50 -12.17
N PRO A 172 -3.09 -5.22 -11.92
CA PRO A 172 -3.12 -6.66 -11.66
C PRO A 172 -3.91 -7.08 -10.41
N TYR A 173 -4.14 -6.16 -9.46
CA TYR A 173 -4.86 -6.47 -8.23
C TYR A 173 -6.37 -6.63 -8.47
N GLU A 174 -6.91 -7.79 -8.11
CA GLU A 174 -8.35 -8.05 -8.11
C GLU A 174 -8.84 -8.35 -6.69
N PHE A 175 -9.64 -7.42 -6.15
CA PHE A 175 -10.27 -7.55 -4.84
C PHE A 175 -11.78 -7.60 -5.03
N LYS A 176 -12.31 -8.80 -5.31
CA LYS A 176 -13.74 -9.03 -5.24
C LYS A 176 -14.14 -9.28 -3.78
N ASP A 177 -15.16 -8.58 -3.32
CA ASP A 177 -15.78 -8.75 -2.00
C ASP A 177 -14.75 -8.73 -0.86
N CYS A 178 -13.77 -7.82 -0.87
CA CYS A 178 -12.80 -7.67 0.22
C CYS A 178 -12.96 -6.31 0.90
N TYR A 179 -13.13 -6.34 2.22
CA TYR A 179 -13.43 -5.15 3.03
C TYR A 179 -12.26 -4.74 3.93
N ALA A 180 -11.07 -5.26 3.65
CA ALA A 180 -9.84 -4.78 4.28
C ALA A 180 -9.55 -3.35 3.82
N GLN A 181 -9.12 -2.48 4.73
CA GLN A 181 -8.85 -1.07 4.43
C GLN A 181 -7.83 -0.90 3.30
N THR A 182 -6.81 -1.76 3.25
CA THR A 182 -5.79 -1.72 2.18
C THR A 182 -6.34 -2.16 0.84
N ALA A 183 -7.27 -3.13 0.81
CA ALA A 183 -7.98 -3.54 -0.41
C ALA A 183 -8.88 -2.41 -0.92
N THR A 184 -9.68 -1.79 -0.04
CA THR A 184 -10.51 -0.65 -0.38
C THR A 184 -9.67 0.52 -0.90
N ALA A 185 -8.57 0.86 -0.21
CA ALA A 185 -7.67 1.92 -0.66
C ALA A 185 -7.05 1.64 -2.05
N MET A 186 -6.73 0.37 -2.37
CA MET A 186 -6.27 0.01 -3.70
C MET A 186 -7.38 0.17 -4.75
N MET A 187 -8.60 -0.23 -4.45
CA MET A 187 -9.74 -0.03 -5.35
C MET A 187 -9.99 1.46 -5.62
N ASP A 188 -9.89 2.30 -4.59
CA ASP A 188 -10.02 3.75 -4.72
C ASP A 188 -8.93 4.33 -5.63
N VAL A 189 -7.67 3.90 -5.45
CA VAL A 189 -6.55 4.32 -6.30
C VAL A 189 -6.74 3.84 -7.75
N LYS A 190 -7.20 2.60 -7.96
CA LYS A 190 -7.54 2.11 -9.31
C LYS A 190 -8.61 2.96 -9.97
N SER A 191 -9.66 3.33 -9.23
CA SER A 191 -10.72 4.22 -9.72
C SER A 191 -10.19 5.61 -10.06
N GLN A 192 -9.32 6.18 -9.23
CA GLN A 192 -8.68 7.46 -9.51
C GLN A 192 -7.83 7.40 -10.78
N ILE A 193 -7.04 6.34 -10.97
CA ILE A 193 -6.26 6.11 -12.18
C ILE A 193 -7.18 6.00 -13.41
N ASP A 194 -8.27 5.23 -13.34
CA ASP A 194 -9.21 5.10 -14.46
C ASP A 194 -9.82 6.46 -14.85
N VAL A 195 -10.24 7.27 -13.88
CA VAL A 195 -10.77 8.61 -14.12
C VAL A 195 -9.72 9.51 -14.78
N LEU A 196 -8.51 9.56 -14.24
CA LEU A 196 -7.42 10.38 -14.77
C LEU A 196 -7.05 10.00 -16.21
N VAL A 197 -6.85 8.70 -16.46
CA VAL A 197 -6.48 8.20 -17.79
C VAL A 197 -7.63 8.41 -18.77
N THR A 198 -8.87 8.16 -18.37
CA THR A 198 -10.04 8.39 -19.24
C THR A 198 -10.17 9.86 -19.64
N ASP A 199 -9.95 10.80 -18.71
CA ASP A 199 -9.93 12.23 -19.01
C ASP A 199 -8.79 12.61 -19.97
N GLN A 200 -7.59 12.04 -19.79
CA GLN A 200 -6.48 12.26 -20.72
C GLN A 200 -6.76 11.71 -22.11
N ILE A 201 -7.35 10.51 -22.21
CA ILE A 201 -7.78 9.92 -23.49
C ILE A 201 -8.82 10.81 -24.17
N ALA A 202 -9.81 11.33 -23.43
CA ALA A 202 -10.83 12.21 -23.99
C ALA A 202 -10.23 13.54 -24.51
N LYS A 203 -9.33 14.16 -23.76
CA LYS A 203 -8.62 15.38 -24.19
C LYS A 203 -7.77 15.12 -25.44
N LEU A 204 -7.10 13.97 -25.49
CA LEU A 204 -6.30 13.55 -26.63
C LEU A 204 -7.18 13.34 -27.88
N ASP A 205 -8.33 12.68 -27.74
CA ASP A 205 -9.29 12.48 -28.84
C ASP A 205 -9.75 13.83 -29.43
N GLU A 206 -10.01 14.83 -28.58
CA GLU A 206 -10.32 16.18 -29.05
C GLU A 206 -9.16 16.88 -29.77
N LYS A 207 -7.90 16.67 -29.33
CA LYS A 207 -6.71 17.17 -30.06
C LYS A 207 -6.59 16.52 -31.43
N LEU A 208 -6.83 15.21 -31.52
CA LEU A 208 -6.70 14.44 -32.77
C LEU A 208 -7.78 14.79 -33.80
N LYS A 209 -8.90 15.40 -33.39
CA LYS A 209 -9.96 15.92 -34.29
C LYS A 209 -9.63 17.29 -34.89
N GLN A 210 -8.62 18.00 -34.40
CA GLN A 210 -8.26 19.32 -34.91
C GLN A 210 -7.66 19.23 -36.32
N THR A 211 -7.90 20.25 -37.14
CA THR A 211 -7.35 20.33 -38.50
C THR A 211 -6.55 21.63 -38.66
N PRO A 212 -5.24 21.59 -38.95
CA PRO A 212 -4.42 20.39 -39.15
C PRO A 212 -4.15 19.62 -37.83
N VAL A 213 -3.99 18.30 -37.92
CA VAL A 213 -3.61 17.48 -36.75
C VAL A 213 -2.15 17.72 -36.41
N GLU A 214 -1.88 18.05 -35.15
CA GLU A 214 -0.51 18.18 -34.66
C GLU A 214 0.13 16.80 -34.47
N PHE A 215 1.32 16.59 -35.06
CA PHE A 215 2.03 15.31 -34.93
C PHE A 215 2.36 14.95 -33.47
N VAL A 216 2.53 15.94 -32.59
CA VAL A 216 2.73 15.74 -31.16
C VAL A 216 1.55 15.00 -30.52
N ALA A 217 0.30 15.30 -30.93
CA ALA A 217 -0.87 14.56 -30.47
C ALA A 217 -0.84 13.08 -30.93
N VAL A 218 -0.31 12.80 -32.12
CA VAL A 218 -0.14 11.42 -32.60
C VAL A 218 0.93 10.68 -31.79
N VAL A 219 2.00 11.36 -31.38
CA VAL A 219 3.00 10.80 -30.45
C VAL A 219 2.37 10.52 -29.07
N GLU A 220 1.57 11.45 -28.53
CA GLU A 220 0.83 11.26 -27.28
C GLU A 220 -0.11 10.05 -27.34
N LEU A 221 -0.77 9.81 -28.48
CA LEU A 221 -1.63 8.63 -28.70
C LEU A 221 -0.87 7.31 -28.54
N VAL A 222 0.27 7.19 -29.20
CA VAL A 222 1.08 5.96 -29.14
C VAL A 222 1.67 5.77 -27.74
N GLN A 223 2.12 6.84 -27.07
CA GLN A 223 2.59 6.80 -25.68
C GLN A 223 1.48 6.38 -24.71
N MET A 224 0.26 6.91 -24.88
CA MET A 224 -0.88 6.58 -24.03
C MET A 224 -1.29 5.12 -24.22
N LYS A 225 -1.24 4.61 -25.45
CA LYS A 225 -1.46 3.19 -25.75
C LYS A 225 -0.45 2.29 -25.04
N GLN A 226 0.84 2.67 -25.03
CA GLN A 226 1.88 1.95 -24.28
C GLN A 226 1.62 1.98 -22.76
N THR A 227 1.27 3.15 -22.23
CA THR A 227 0.92 3.38 -20.81
C THR A 227 -0.24 2.50 -20.36
N CYS A 228 -1.23 2.28 -21.22
CA CYS A 228 -2.43 1.51 -20.91
C CYS A 228 -2.28 -0.02 -21.10
N GLN A 229 -1.12 -0.53 -21.53
CA GLN A 229 -0.95 -1.95 -21.89
C GLN A 229 -1.32 -2.94 -20.77
N SER A 230 -1.07 -2.57 -19.51
CA SER A 230 -1.34 -3.42 -18.35
C SER A 230 -2.82 -3.40 -17.90
N SER A 231 -3.68 -2.61 -18.54
CA SER A 231 -5.12 -2.54 -18.28
C SER A 231 -5.92 -2.80 -19.54
N ARG A 232 -6.61 -3.94 -19.59
CA ARG A 232 -7.46 -4.31 -20.73
C ARG A 232 -8.55 -3.26 -21.02
N GLU A 233 -9.16 -2.71 -19.98
CA GLU A 233 -10.24 -1.74 -20.11
C GLU A 233 -9.74 -0.39 -20.64
N LEU A 234 -8.63 0.12 -20.09
CA LEU A 234 -8.03 1.38 -20.56
C LEU A 234 -7.45 1.22 -21.97
N LEU A 235 -6.82 0.07 -22.25
CA LEU A 235 -6.30 -0.24 -23.58
C LEU A 235 -7.42 -0.24 -24.63
N ALA A 236 -8.58 -0.82 -24.32
CA ALA A 236 -9.73 -0.80 -25.24
C ALA A 236 -10.23 0.63 -25.50
N LYS A 237 -10.25 1.51 -24.48
CA LYS A 237 -10.65 2.91 -24.64
C LYS A 237 -9.70 3.65 -25.61
N ILE A 238 -8.39 3.54 -25.44
CA ILE A 238 -7.42 4.23 -26.30
C ILE A 238 -7.32 3.60 -27.70
N GLN A 239 -7.50 2.28 -27.83
CA GLN A 239 -7.58 1.60 -29.13
C GLN A 239 -8.76 2.11 -29.96
N SER A 240 -9.92 2.35 -29.33
CA SER A 240 -11.07 2.92 -30.04
C SER A 240 -10.76 4.32 -30.60
N VAL A 241 -10.01 5.16 -29.87
CA VAL A 241 -9.56 6.47 -30.37
C VAL A 241 -8.60 6.30 -31.54
N GLU A 242 -7.62 5.39 -31.44
CA GLU A 242 -6.68 5.09 -32.53
C GLU A 242 -7.39 4.57 -33.79
N GLU A 243 -8.36 3.68 -33.65
CA GLU A 243 -9.15 3.14 -34.77
C GLU A 243 -9.94 4.24 -35.48
N ASN A 244 -10.58 5.13 -34.71
CA ASN A 244 -11.32 6.27 -35.27
C ASN A 244 -10.39 7.25 -35.99
N PHE A 245 -9.25 7.57 -35.39
CA PHE A 245 -8.24 8.45 -35.99
C PHE A 245 -7.61 7.83 -37.25
N GLY A 246 -7.29 6.54 -37.19
CA GLY A 246 -6.67 5.76 -38.27
C GLY A 246 -7.61 5.34 -39.40
N ALA A 247 -8.87 5.79 -39.40
CA ALA A 247 -9.81 5.53 -40.50
C ALA A 247 -9.30 6.10 -41.84
N GLU A 248 -8.50 7.16 -41.80
CA GLU A 248 -7.84 7.73 -42.97
C GLU A 248 -6.42 7.16 -43.16
N ALA A 249 -6.10 6.76 -44.40
CA ALA A 249 -4.78 6.20 -44.72
C ALA A 249 -3.61 7.17 -44.46
N ALA A 250 -3.87 8.49 -44.47
CA ALA A 250 -2.88 9.50 -44.10
C ALA A 250 -2.52 9.42 -42.61
N ASN A 251 -3.53 9.26 -41.74
CA ASN A 251 -3.36 9.19 -40.29
C ASN A 251 -2.65 7.90 -39.86
N GLN A 252 -2.92 6.77 -40.54
CA GLN A 252 -2.19 5.51 -40.31
C GLN A 252 -0.67 5.66 -40.49
N LYS A 253 -0.25 6.46 -41.49
CA LYS A 253 1.17 6.74 -41.71
C LYS A 253 1.76 7.58 -40.57
N LEU A 254 1.01 8.55 -40.05
CA LEU A 254 1.44 9.35 -38.90
C LEU A 254 1.61 8.49 -37.64
N VAL A 255 0.69 7.55 -37.39
CA VAL A 255 0.80 6.59 -36.27
C VAL A 255 2.05 5.73 -36.42
N ALA A 256 2.29 5.16 -37.60
CA ALA A 256 3.48 4.34 -37.86
C ALA A 256 4.79 5.14 -37.68
N GLN A 257 4.82 6.40 -38.11
CA GLN A 257 5.96 7.31 -37.88
C GLN A 257 6.18 7.58 -36.39
N ALA A 258 5.11 7.79 -35.62
CA ALA A 258 5.19 7.99 -34.17
C ALA A 258 5.67 6.73 -33.44
N GLU A 259 5.22 5.54 -33.84
CA GLU A 259 5.70 4.26 -33.30
C GLU A 259 7.20 4.06 -33.55
N GLN A 260 7.69 4.35 -34.76
CA GLN A 260 9.11 4.29 -35.08
C GLN A 260 9.92 5.28 -34.21
N LEU A 261 9.44 6.52 -34.07
CA LEU A 261 10.08 7.54 -33.24
C LEU A 261 10.19 7.09 -31.78
N LEU A 262 9.11 6.58 -31.20
CA LEU A 262 9.09 6.13 -29.80
C LEU A 262 9.93 4.86 -29.57
N SER A 263 9.99 3.96 -30.56
CA SER A 263 10.90 2.80 -30.48
C SER A 263 12.37 3.23 -30.39
N ALA A 264 12.75 4.31 -31.09
CA ALA A 264 14.09 4.89 -31.00
C ALA A 264 14.34 5.59 -29.66
N ASP A 265 13.32 6.26 -29.09
CA ASP A 265 13.39 6.82 -27.74
C ASP A 265 13.65 5.72 -26.70
N GLN A 266 12.94 4.59 -26.78
CA GLN A 266 13.15 3.45 -25.89
C GLN A 266 14.57 2.87 -25.99
N LEU A 267 15.08 2.67 -27.22
CA LEU A 267 16.46 2.21 -27.43
C LEU A 267 17.49 3.17 -26.82
N ARG A 268 17.20 4.48 -26.82
CA ARG A 268 18.07 5.49 -26.21
C ARG A 268 18.07 5.38 -24.69
N GLU A 269 16.92 5.14 -24.07
CA GLU A 269 16.79 4.87 -22.62
C GLU A 269 17.54 3.59 -22.22
N ASP A 270 17.46 2.56 -23.07
CA ASP A 270 18.20 1.29 -22.92
C ASP A 270 19.71 1.42 -23.22
N ARG A 271 20.22 2.65 -23.42
CA ARG A 271 21.61 2.98 -23.73
C ARG A 271 22.13 2.44 -25.07
N LYS A 272 21.24 1.97 -25.96
CA LYS A 272 21.54 1.55 -27.34
C LYS A 272 21.53 2.75 -28.29
N ARG A 273 22.36 3.75 -27.99
CA ARG A 273 22.35 5.05 -28.68
C ARG A 273 22.64 4.96 -30.18
N GLY A 274 23.46 3.99 -30.61
CA GLY A 274 23.77 3.78 -32.03
C GLY A 274 22.56 3.30 -32.83
N GLU A 275 21.82 2.32 -32.29
CA GLU A 275 20.60 1.80 -32.90
C GLU A 275 19.51 2.88 -32.94
N ALA A 276 19.31 3.61 -31.84
CA ALA A 276 18.38 4.74 -31.79
C ALA A 276 18.73 5.82 -32.84
N ALA A 277 20.02 6.18 -32.96
CA ALA A 277 20.46 7.18 -33.92
C ALA A 277 20.21 6.75 -35.37
N ALA A 278 20.43 5.48 -35.71
CA ALA A 278 20.15 4.95 -37.04
C ALA A 278 18.66 5.07 -37.41
N ILE A 279 17.75 4.82 -36.46
CA ILE A 279 16.30 4.98 -36.69
C ILE A 279 15.95 6.47 -36.90
N TYR A 280 16.48 7.38 -36.10
CA TYR A 280 16.23 8.82 -36.29
C TYR A 280 16.76 9.32 -37.64
N GLU A 281 17.97 8.92 -38.04
CA GLU A 281 18.57 9.27 -39.33
C GLU A 281 17.72 8.75 -40.50
N GLU A 282 17.19 7.53 -40.40
CA GLU A 282 16.30 6.96 -41.41
C GLU A 282 14.96 7.70 -41.48
N LEU A 283 14.35 8.06 -40.34
CA LEU A 283 13.13 8.87 -40.31
C LEU A 283 13.31 10.23 -41.00
N ILE A 284 14.45 10.89 -40.75
CA ILE A 284 14.78 12.18 -41.39
C ILE A 284 14.94 12.03 -42.90
N LYS A 285 15.58 10.95 -43.33
CA LYS A 285 15.83 10.67 -44.75
C LYS A 285 14.55 10.29 -45.50
N GLN A 286 13.68 9.49 -44.89
CA GLN A 286 12.44 9.03 -45.52
C GLN A 286 11.37 10.12 -45.58
N TYR A 287 11.32 11.00 -44.57
CA TYR A 287 10.28 12.01 -44.42
C TYR A 287 10.86 13.43 -44.25
N PRO A 288 11.62 13.94 -45.24
CA PRO A 288 12.21 15.27 -45.14
C PRO A 288 11.11 16.34 -44.99
N GLU A 289 11.42 17.40 -44.24
CA GLU A 289 10.52 18.55 -44.01
C GLU A 289 9.19 18.23 -43.30
N THR A 290 9.11 17.09 -42.61
CA THR A 290 7.94 16.71 -41.80
C THR A 290 8.18 16.95 -40.30
N ALA A 291 7.09 16.98 -39.52
CA ALA A 291 7.16 17.11 -38.07
C ALA A 291 7.93 15.94 -37.40
N VAL A 292 7.83 14.71 -37.93
CA VAL A 292 8.62 13.58 -37.41
C VAL A 292 10.12 13.77 -37.63
N ALA A 293 10.52 14.30 -38.80
CA ALA A 293 11.93 14.60 -39.06
C ALA A 293 12.46 15.72 -38.16
N ALA A 294 11.66 16.76 -37.91
CA ALA A 294 12.03 17.83 -36.99
C ALA A 294 12.24 17.31 -35.56
N LEU A 295 11.33 16.48 -35.04
CA LEU A 295 11.49 15.84 -33.72
C LEU A 295 12.69 14.88 -33.70
N ALA A 296 12.88 14.06 -34.74
CA ALA A 296 14.03 13.16 -34.83
C ALA A 296 15.37 13.93 -34.84
N GLN A 297 15.44 15.08 -35.53
CA GLN A 297 16.59 15.97 -35.52
C GLN A 297 16.85 16.55 -34.12
N GLU A 298 15.82 17.00 -33.42
CA GLU A 298 15.95 17.49 -32.04
C GLU A 298 16.49 16.39 -31.11
N ARG A 299 15.97 15.16 -31.24
CA ARG A 299 16.39 13.99 -30.45
C ARG A 299 17.85 13.59 -30.72
N LEU A 300 18.32 13.74 -31.96
CA LEU A 300 19.72 13.56 -32.35
C LEU A 300 20.61 14.73 -31.89
N GLY A 301 20.13 15.98 -31.99
CA GLY A 301 20.85 17.20 -31.64
C GLY A 301 21.14 17.35 -30.14
N ASN A 302 20.29 16.76 -29.29
CA ASN A 302 20.57 16.58 -27.86
C ASN A 302 21.76 15.64 -27.54
N ARG A 303 22.59 15.31 -28.55
CA ARG A 303 23.90 14.64 -28.43
C ARG A 303 24.91 15.39 -27.54
N GLU A 304 24.78 16.69 -27.31
CA GLU A 304 25.86 17.51 -26.71
C GLU A 304 25.63 18.03 -25.28
N SER A 305 24.41 17.99 -24.71
CA SER A 305 24.13 18.61 -23.40
C SER A 305 23.97 17.64 -22.22
N THR A 306 24.11 16.33 -22.44
CA THR A 306 24.37 15.44 -21.29
C THR A 306 25.86 15.51 -21.01
N PRO A 307 26.33 15.93 -19.82
CA PRO A 307 27.74 15.83 -19.52
C PRO A 307 28.09 14.36 -19.68
N ALA A 308 28.94 14.08 -20.67
CA ALA A 308 29.78 12.90 -20.61
C ALA A 308 30.30 12.88 -19.17
N LYS A 309 30.11 11.74 -18.49
CA LYS A 309 30.88 11.44 -17.28
C LYS A 309 32.31 11.77 -17.64
N SER A 310 32.78 12.91 -17.13
CA SER A 310 34.15 13.31 -17.23
C SER A 310 34.93 12.13 -16.69
N SER A 311 35.75 11.55 -17.56
CA SER A 311 36.95 10.86 -17.16
C SER A 311 37.47 11.49 -15.88
N MET A 312 37.50 10.69 -14.81
CA MET A 312 38.01 11.07 -13.50
C MET A 312 39.27 11.95 -13.68
N PRO A 313 39.24 13.23 -13.29
CA PRO A 313 40.45 13.85 -12.82
C PRO A 313 40.69 13.33 -11.40
N GLU A 314 41.92 12.92 -11.20
CA GLU A 314 42.62 12.71 -9.95
C GLU A 314 41.95 13.35 -8.71
N LYS A 315 41.69 12.50 -7.70
CA LYS A 315 41.13 12.88 -6.39
C LYS A 315 41.88 14.09 -5.82
N THR A 316 41.20 15.22 -5.72
CA THR A 316 41.63 16.37 -4.93
C THR A 316 40.56 16.66 -3.86
N GLU A 317 40.94 16.32 -2.61
CA GLU A 317 40.56 16.77 -1.25
C GLU A 317 39.12 17.24 -0.89
N SER A 318 38.23 17.60 -1.81
CA SER A 318 36.91 18.19 -1.47
C SER A 318 35.77 17.18 -1.30
N GLY A 319 35.90 15.97 -1.84
CA GLY A 319 34.86 14.93 -1.80
C GLY A 319 34.76 14.22 -0.44
N ASP A 320 35.92 13.96 0.17
CA ASP A 320 36.03 13.17 1.39
C ASP A 320 35.48 13.96 2.61
N SER A 321 35.69 15.28 2.64
CA SER A 321 35.15 16.17 3.69
C SER A 321 33.62 16.26 3.71
N LYS A 322 32.96 16.30 2.53
CA LYS A 322 31.49 16.34 2.45
C LYS A 322 30.85 15.05 2.96
N LYS A 323 31.50 13.91 2.70
CA LYS A 323 31.02 12.59 3.12
C LYS A 323 31.22 12.40 4.62
N ALA A 324 32.35 12.86 5.18
CA ALA A 324 32.56 12.93 6.63
C ALA A 324 31.48 13.79 7.33
N ALA A 325 31.17 14.98 6.79
CA ALA A 325 30.11 15.84 7.34
C ALA A 325 28.72 15.18 7.34
N ALA A 326 28.40 14.38 6.30
CA ALA A 326 27.14 13.64 6.24
C ALA A 326 27.06 12.53 7.31
N TYR A 327 28.15 11.78 7.52
CA TYR A 327 28.21 10.77 8.59
C TYR A 327 28.10 11.39 9.98
N LEU A 328 28.73 12.54 10.22
CA LEU A 328 28.64 13.25 11.49
C LEU A 328 27.20 13.69 11.80
N ARG A 329 26.49 14.21 10.80
CA ARG A 329 25.09 14.63 10.96
C ARG A 329 24.20 13.45 11.36
N LEU A 330 24.39 12.30 10.72
CA LEU A 330 23.65 11.07 11.05
C LEU A 330 24.01 10.55 12.44
N ALA A 331 25.30 10.58 12.80
CA ALA A 331 25.77 10.18 14.13
C ALA A 331 25.12 11.01 15.24
N LYS A 332 25.01 12.33 15.07
CA LYS A 332 24.33 13.23 16.02
C LYS A 332 22.85 12.88 16.21
N GLN A 333 22.12 12.60 15.13
CA GLN A 333 20.73 12.14 15.20
C GLN A 333 20.60 10.80 15.94
N LEU A 334 21.57 9.90 15.75
CA LEU A 334 21.59 8.61 16.44
C LEU A 334 21.93 8.72 17.94
N LEU A 335 22.73 9.72 18.33
CA LEU A 335 23.01 10.03 19.74
C LEU A 335 21.76 10.51 20.48
N GLU A 336 20.92 11.35 19.84
CA GLU A 336 19.67 11.86 20.43
C GLU A 336 18.72 10.72 20.84
N ILE A 337 18.68 9.64 20.05
CA ILE A 337 17.86 8.46 20.32
C ILE A 337 18.61 7.33 21.05
N LYS A 338 19.82 7.60 21.56
CA LYS A 338 20.68 6.64 22.29
C LYS A 338 20.92 5.33 21.52
N SER A 339 21.04 5.40 20.20
CA SER A 339 21.28 4.24 19.36
C SER A 339 22.74 3.75 19.48
N PRO A 340 22.99 2.44 19.62
CA PRO A 340 24.35 1.89 19.68
C PRO A 340 25.14 2.09 18.38
N LYS A 341 24.47 2.42 17.28
CA LYS A 341 25.11 2.71 15.99
C LYS A 341 25.74 4.10 15.90
N ALA A 342 25.49 4.98 16.87
CA ALA A 342 26.06 6.33 16.87
C ALA A 342 27.60 6.30 16.80
N ASN A 343 28.24 5.46 17.63
CA ASN A 343 29.69 5.34 17.67
C ASN A 343 30.29 4.81 16.36
N GLU A 344 29.57 3.92 15.66
CA GLU A 344 29.99 3.41 14.35
C GLU A 344 30.07 4.53 13.31
N TYR A 345 29.07 5.43 13.29
CA TYR A 345 29.07 6.55 12.35
C TYR A 345 30.04 7.68 12.73
N LEU A 346 30.32 7.86 14.02
CA LEU A 346 31.41 8.74 14.47
C LEU A 346 32.78 8.21 13.99
N GLN A 347 33.01 6.89 14.10
CA GLN A 347 34.26 6.30 13.60
C GLN A 347 34.37 6.43 12.07
N LYS A 348 33.30 6.15 11.32
CA LYS A 348 33.27 6.36 9.85
C LYS A 348 33.52 7.81 9.45
N THR A 349 33.09 8.78 10.25
CA THR A 349 33.38 10.20 10.03
C THR A 349 34.89 10.47 10.10
N ILE A 350 35.58 9.87 11.07
CA ILE A 350 37.03 10.02 11.27
C ILE A 350 37.79 9.32 10.15
N ASP A 351 37.39 8.11 9.79
CA ASP A 351 38.08 7.30 8.78
C ASP A 351 37.97 7.90 7.37
N GLU A 352 36.85 8.57 7.07
CA GLU A 352 36.62 9.15 5.74
C GLU A 352 37.44 10.42 5.48
N ALA A 353 37.60 11.30 6.47
CA ALA A 353 38.41 12.51 6.33
C ALA A 353 39.09 12.89 7.66
N PRO A 354 40.22 12.24 8.02
CA PRO A 354 40.84 12.32 9.35
C PRO A 354 41.23 13.73 9.82
N GLU A 355 41.52 14.62 8.87
CA GLU A 355 41.95 16.00 9.13
C GLU A 355 40.81 17.02 9.03
N SER A 356 39.57 16.58 8.75
CA SER A 356 38.42 17.47 8.63
C SER A 356 37.91 17.97 9.98
N GLU A 357 37.26 19.14 9.99
CA GLU A 357 36.52 19.64 11.18
C GLU A 357 35.48 18.62 11.66
N ALA A 358 34.84 17.90 10.75
CA ALA A 358 33.89 16.84 11.08
C ALA A 358 34.55 15.68 11.85
N ALA A 359 35.76 15.28 11.48
CA ALA A 359 36.52 14.26 12.21
C ALA A 359 36.97 14.74 13.60
N GLN A 360 37.35 16.02 13.72
CA GLN A 360 37.69 16.62 15.02
C GLN A 360 36.48 16.61 15.97
N GLU A 361 35.30 17.00 15.47
CA GLU A 361 34.07 16.97 16.25
C GLU A 361 33.65 15.52 16.60
N ALA A 362 33.78 14.57 15.66
CA ALA A 362 33.49 13.17 15.94
C ALA A 362 34.38 12.59 17.05
N ARG A 363 35.67 12.96 17.10
CA ARG A 363 36.60 12.57 18.18
C ARG A 363 36.19 13.12 19.55
N LEU A 364 35.54 14.29 19.59
CA LEU A 364 35.02 14.86 20.83
C LEU A 364 33.77 14.12 21.31
N LEU A 365 32.89 13.72 20.39
CA LEU A 365 31.66 12.99 20.70
C LEU A 365 31.87 11.52 21.09
N LEU A 366 33.05 10.95 20.78
CA LEU A 366 33.44 9.60 21.20
C LEU A 366 34.06 9.53 22.61
N LYS A 367 34.40 10.67 23.22
CA LYS A 367 34.89 10.75 24.60
C LYS A 367 33.72 10.85 25.57
#